data_AF-A0A355MAF2-F1
#
_entry.id   AF-A0A355MAF2-F1
#
_cell.length_a   1.000
_cell.length_b   1.000
_cell.length_c   1.000
_cell.angle_alpha   90.00
_cell.angle_beta   90.00
_cell.angle_gamma   90.00
#
_symmetry.space_group_name_H-M   'P 1'
#
loop_
_entity.id
_entity.type
_entity.pdbx_description
1 polymer ?
#
loop_
_entity_poly.entity_id
_entity_poly.type
_entity_poly.pdbx_seq_one_letter_code
_entity_poly.pdbx_strand_id
1 'polypeptide(L)'
;MSGKTRKLIMIMVDGLGIPPESWEKSVFAKFCPSEFVNLFIDNSIPLDAALGVEGLPQSATGQTALFTGRNASQIIGSHLSGFPGPRLKALLKENNIFLELIKRGHSAMFANSYARYPLDLVINTRFASVTSVMLSTFAQKALASEELLSGHAVFHDITRESIAEQFDIPTITPTEGAGHLLNVSLKYDFILFEYFRTDMAGHSGDEEELRIVLKKFSTFLLEIYKNLPPDTGLLLCSDHGNCENIFSKQHTLNKVPLLLVNMEKPDPLPLSITDVYNVILEYFKK
;
A
#
# COMPACT_ATOMS: atom_id res chain seq x y z
N MET A 1 -8.19 -29.52 -16.66
CA MET A 1 -8.13 -28.89 -15.33
C MET A 1 -7.80 -27.43 -15.57
N SER A 2 -8.77 -26.51 -15.48
CA SER A 2 -8.46 -25.07 -15.50
C SER A 2 -7.69 -24.78 -14.21
N GLY A 3 -6.39 -24.49 -14.31
CA GLY A 3 -5.61 -24.08 -13.14
C GLY A 3 -6.33 -22.90 -12.50
N LYS A 4 -6.61 -22.99 -11.19
CA LYS A 4 -7.13 -21.83 -10.45
C LYS A 4 -6.14 -20.69 -10.61
N THR A 5 -6.58 -19.56 -11.14
CA THR A 5 -5.76 -18.35 -11.24
C THR A 5 -5.41 -17.91 -9.82
N ARG A 6 -4.10 -17.78 -9.51
CA ARG A 6 -3.63 -17.22 -8.24
C ARG A 6 -4.08 -15.77 -8.13
N LYS A 7 -4.42 -15.35 -6.91
CA LYS A 7 -4.83 -13.97 -6.61
C LYS A 7 -3.84 -13.33 -5.65
N LEU A 8 -3.60 -12.03 -5.79
CA LEU A 8 -2.70 -11.29 -4.90
C LEU A 8 -3.37 -10.00 -4.44
N ILE A 9 -3.48 -9.86 -3.12
CA ILE A 9 -3.83 -8.61 -2.45
C ILE A 9 -2.53 -7.94 -2.05
N MET A 10 -2.28 -6.77 -2.62
CA MET A 10 -1.20 -5.90 -2.18
C MET A 10 -1.76 -4.76 -1.32
N ILE A 11 -1.20 -4.57 -0.13
CA ILE A 11 -1.45 -3.39 0.71
C ILE A 11 -0.16 -2.56 0.73
N MET A 12 -0.19 -1.38 0.11
CA MET A 12 0.87 -0.41 0.25
C MET A 12 0.53 0.52 1.42
N VAL A 13 1.42 0.58 2.41
CA VAL A 13 1.24 1.40 3.61
C VAL A 13 2.25 2.53 3.56
N ASP A 14 1.80 3.78 3.56
CA ASP A 14 2.70 4.94 3.55
C ASP A 14 3.28 5.17 4.96
N GLY A 15 4.59 5.40 5.07
CA GLY A 15 5.22 5.77 6.34
C GLY A 15 5.26 4.69 7.43
N LEU A 16 5.46 3.41 7.10
CA LEU A 16 5.60 2.30 8.06
C LEU A 16 6.99 1.66 7.98
N GLY A 17 7.86 2.01 8.93
CA GLY A 17 9.19 1.42 9.06
C GLY A 17 9.23 0.25 10.06
N ILE A 18 10.26 -0.57 9.94
CA ILE A 18 10.63 -1.58 10.92
C ILE A 18 11.20 -0.84 12.15
N PRO A 19 10.67 -1.10 13.36
CA PRO A 19 11.17 -0.47 14.56
C PRO A 19 12.67 -0.73 14.76
N PRO A 20 13.46 0.28 15.19
CA PRO A 20 14.91 0.16 15.28
C PRO A 20 15.39 -0.80 16.37
N GLU A 21 14.60 -1.02 17.43
CA GLU A 21 14.92 -1.99 18.49
C GLU A 21 14.34 -3.38 18.17
N SER A 22 13.01 -3.50 18.22
CA SER A 22 12.30 -4.71 17.79
C SER A 22 10.79 -4.42 17.62
N TRP A 23 10.06 -5.32 16.98
CA TRP A 23 8.61 -5.21 16.86
C TRP A 23 7.89 -5.22 18.22
N GLU A 24 8.36 -6.01 19.17
CA GLU A 24 7.82 -6.16 20.53
C GLU A 24 8.09 -4.94 21.41
N LYS A 25 9.11 -4.15 21.07
CA LYS A 25 9.48 -2.92 21.78
C LYS A 25 9.25 -1.70 20.89
N SER A 26 8.05 -1.64 20.30
CA SER A 26 7.68 -0.59 19.37
C SER A 26 6.35 0.07 19.72
N VAL A 27 6.06 1.17 19.02
CA VAL A 27 4.74 1.82 19.05
C VAL A 27 3.63 0.86 18.56
N PHE A 28 3.96 -0.10 17.69
CA PHE A 28 3.01 -1.12 17.26
C PHE A 28 2.66 -2.05 18.42
N ALA A 29 3.64 -2.53 19.20
CA ALA A 29 3.36 -3.32 20.40
C ALA A 29 2.64 -2.54 21.50
N LYS A 30 2.82 -1.21 21.54
CA LYS A 30 2.12 -0.33 22.47
C LYS A 30 0.64 -0.15 22.11
N PHE A 31 0.31 -0.07 20.83
CA PHE A 31 -1.02 0.36 20.37
C PHE A 31 -1.86 -0.71 19.67
N CYS A 32 -1.21 -1.74 19.13
CA CYS A 32 -1.83 -2.85 18.41
C CYS A 32 -1.84 -4.13 19.27
N PRO A 33 -2.75 -5.07 19.01
CA PRO A 33 -2.76 -6.37 19.68
C PRO A 33 -1.51 -7.20 19.31
N SER A 34 -1.14 -8.16 20.16
CA SER A 34 0.08 -8.96 19.96
C SER A 34 0.04 -9.81 18.68
N GLU A 35 -1.14 -10.22 18.22
CA GLU A 35 -1.32 -10.92 16.95
C GLU A 35 -0.88 -10.08 15.76
N PHE A 36 -1.07 -8.75 15.81
CA PHE A 36 -0.57 -7.84 14.77
C PHE A 36 0.96 -7.81 14.79
N VAL A 37 1.57 -7.71 15.96
CA VAL A 37 3.03 -7.69 16.11
C VAL A 37 3.65 -9.01 15.61
N ASN A 38 3.08 -10.15 16.01
CA ASN A 38 3.55 -11.47 15.60
C ASN A 38 3.42 -11.67 14.09
N LEU A 39 2.33 -11.17 13.48
CA LEU A 39 2.17 -11.21 12.03
C LEU A 39 3.37 -10.59 11.30
N PHE A 40 3.87 -9.44 11.77
CA PHE A 40 5.05 -8.81 11.18
C PHE A 40 6.35 -9.56 11.50
N ILE A 41 6.54 -10.05 12.73
CA ILE A 41 7.72 -10.83 13.13
C ILE A 41 7.87 -12.07 12.25
N ASP A 42 6.78 -12.80 12.06
CA ASP A 42 6.82 -14.12 11.41
C ASP A 42 6.92 -14.02 9.88
N ASN A 43 6.46 -12.91 9.28
CA ASN A 43 6.23 -12.84 7.83
C ASN A 43 6.98 -11.71 7.10
N SER A 44 7.74 -10.86 7.81
CA SER A 44 8.39 -9.70 7.18
C SER A 44 9.85 -9.94 6.77
N ILE A 45 10.22 -9.41 5.61
CA ILE A 45 11.59 -9.27 5.14
C ILE A 45 11.94 -7.76 5.17
N PRO A 46 13.08 -7.34 5.77
CA PRO A 46 13.47 -5.94 5.78
C PRO A 46 13.97 -5.48 4.41
N LEU A 47 13.40 -4.39 3.87
CA LEU A 47 13.81 -3.78 2.62
C LEU A 47 14.42 -2.39 2.82
N ASP A 48 15.41 -2.08 2.00
CA ASP A 48 15.95 -0.73 1.89
C ASP A 48 15.04 0.21 1.09
N ALA A 49 14.62 1.31 1.72
CA ALA A 49 13.92 2.41 1.08
C ALA A 49 14.85 3.58 0.68
N ALA A 50 16.09 3.59 1.18
CA ALA A 50 17.07 4.66 0.86
C ALA A 50 17.61 4.56 -0.56
N LEU A 51 17.65 3.34 -1.13
CA LEU A 51 18.01 3.07 -2.52
C LEU A 51 19.40 3.62 -2.89
N GLY A 52 20.29 3.74 -1.91
CA GLY A 52 21.64 4.29 -2.07
C GLY A 52 21.67 5.78 -2.47
N VAL A 53 20.58 6.53 -2.27
CA VAL A 53 20.49 7.96 -2.58
C VAL A 53 20.49 8.78 -1.29
N GLU A 54 21.29 9.84 -1.25
CA GLU A 54 21.38 10.74 -0.10
C GLU A 54 20.04 11.39 0.26
N GLY A 55 19.78 11.53 1.56
CA GLY A 55 18.54 12.08 2.11
C GLY A 55 17.59 11.00 2.63
N LEU A 56 16.47 11.45 3.19
CA LEU A 56 15.43 10.55 3.70
C LEU A 56 14.58 10.02 2.53
N PRO A 57 14.21 8.73 2.53
CA PRO A 57 13.19 8.19 1.63
C PRO A 57 11.91 9.03 1.64
N GLN A 58 11.24 9.16 0.49
CA GLN A 58 10.05 10.01 0.33
C GLN A 58 9.03 9.35 -0.61
N SER A 59 7.74 9.69 -0.43
CA SER A 59 6.65 8.92 -1.04
C SER A 59 6.62 8.94 -2.57
N ALA A 60 6.81 10.09 -3.22
CA ALA A 60 6.71 10.16 -4.69
C ALA A 60 7.74 9.25 -5.38
N THR A 61 8.98 9.27 -4.90
CA THR A 61 10.05 8.39 -5.39
C THR A 61 9.92 6.96 -4.88
N GLY A 62 9.58 6.75 -3.61
CA GLY A 62 9.47 5.44 -2.98
C GLY A 62 8.37 4.60 -3.64
N GLN A 63 7.16 5.15 -3.73
CA GLN A 63 6.05 4.50 -4.43
C GLN A 63 6.38 4.25 -5.91
N THR A 64 6.99 5.23 -6.62
CA THR A 64 7.38 5.01 -8.01
C THR A 64 8.40 3.87 -8.14
N ALA A 65 9.36 3.78 -7.22
CA ALA A 65 10.36 2.71 -7.25
C ALA A 65 9.72 1.34 -7.01
N LEU A 66 8.82 1.27 -6.03
CA LEU A 66 8.09 0.05 -5.67
C LEU A 66 7.26 -0.46 -6.85
N PHE A 67 6.51 0.42 -7.53
CA PHE A 67 5.57 0.00 -8.57
C PHE A 67 6.17 -0.12 -9.98
N THR A 68 7.38 0.38 -10.20
CA THR A 68 8.07 0.25 -11.51
C THR A 68 9.27 -0.67 -11.48
N GLY A 69 9.76 -1.04 -10.30
CA GLY A 69 11.00 -1.80 -10.13
C GLY A 69 12.26 -1.02 -10.47
N ARG A 70 12.15 0.30 -10.69
CA ARG A 70 13.27 1.18 -11.07
C ARG A 70 13.64 2.09 -9.91
N ASN A 71 14.93 2.33 -9.67
CA ASN A 71 15.36 3.27 -8.65
C ASN A 71 15.00 4.72 -9.03
N ALA A 72 13.79 5.15 -8.66
CA ALA A 72 13.22 6.44 -9.03
C ALA A 72 14.03 7.61 -8.45
N SER A 73 14.49 7.49 -7.19
CA SER A 73 15.33 8.50 -6.53
C SER A 73 16.63 8.71 -7.29
N GLN A 74 17.28 7.63 -7.75
CA GLN A 74 18.50 7.72 -8.54
C GLN A 74 18.25 8.33 -9.92
N ILE A 75 17.12 7.99 -10.57
CA ILE A 75 16.76 8.54 -11.89
C ILE A 75 16.55 10.05 -11.84
N ILE A 76 15.94 10.56 -10.76
CA ILE A 76 15.71 12.01 -10.62
C ILE A 76 16.85 12.74 -9.89
N GLY A 77 17.74 12.00 -9.21
CA GLY A 77 18.91 12.51 -8.50
C GLY A 77 18.67 12.89 -7.03
N SER A 78 17.48 12.64 -6.49
CA SER A 78 17.12 12.91 -5.09
C SER A 78 15.89 12.12 -4.68
N HIS A 79 15.58 12.06 -3.38
CA HIS A 79 14.24 11.68 -2.93
C HIS A 79 13.25 12.84 -3.18
N LEU A 80 12.00 12.51 -3.51
CA LEU A 80 10.94 13.50 -3.75
C LEU A 80 9.68 13.18 -2.93
N SER A 81 9.21 14.16 -2.17
CA SER A 81 8.02 14.06 -1.32
C SER A 81 6.73 14.38 -2.06
N GLY A 82 5.61 13.87 -1.52
CA GLY A 82 4.27 14.17 -2.03
C GLY A 82 3.99 13.56 -3.41
N PHE A 83 3.80 14.41 -4.41
CA PHE A 83 3.25 14.01 -5.71
C PHE A 83 4.34 13.84 -6.78
N PRO A 84 4.21 12.86 -7.70
CA PRO A 84 5.18 12.64 -8.76
C PRO A 84 5.30 13.85 -9.71
N GLY A 85 6.53 14.32 -9.92
CA GLY A 85 6.86 15.31 -10.94
C GLY A 85 6.78 14.75 -12.38
N PRO A 86 6.98 15.58 -13.42
CA PRO A 86 6.82 15.17 -14.82
C PRO A 86 7.65 13.94 -15.23
N ARG A 87 8.89 13.82 -14.73
CA ARG A 87 9.76 12.67 -15.01
C ARG A 87 9.22 11.37 -14.41
N LEU A 88 8.77 11.40 -13.15
CA LEU A 88 8.16 10.23 -12.50
C LEU A 88 6.83 9.86 -13.17
N LYS A 89 6.00 10.85 -13.53
CA LYS A 89 4.76 10.60 -14.30
C LYS A 89 5.06 9.93 -15.65
N ALA A 90 6.13 10.30 -16.34
CA ALA A 90 6.53 9.65 -17.58
C ALA A 90 6.94 8.18 -17.34
N LEU A 91 7.75 7.91 -16.30
CA LEU A 91 8.13 6.54 -15.92
C LEU A 91 6.90 5.66 -15.63
N LEU A 92 5.96 6.16 -14.81
CA LEU A 92 4.75 5.43 -14.43
C LEU A 92 3.84 5.14 -15.62
N LYS A 93 3.81 6.04 -16.61
CA LYS A 93 3.05 5.87 -17.86
C LYS A 93 3.71 4.90 -18.83
N GLU A 94 5.04 4.82 -18.81
CA GLU A 94 5.82 3.88 -19.63
C GLU A 94 5.67 2.45 -19.11
N ASN A 95 5.85 2.25 -17.80
CA ASN A 95 5.72 0.95 -17.17
C ASN A 95 5.31 1.10 -15.70
N ASN A 96 4.43 0.22 -15.25
CA ASN A 96 4.10 0.01 -13.85
C ASN A 96 3.56 -1.42 -13.65
N ILE A 97 3.41 -1.86 -12.40
CA ILE A 97 3.03 -3.24 -12.10
C ILE A 97 1.67 -3.63 -12.70
N PHE A 98 0.71 -2.70 -12.76
CA PHE A 98 -0.59 -2.96 -13.39
C PHE A 98 -0.46 -3.21 -14.88
N LEU A 99 0.26 -2.33 -15.59
CA LEU A 99 0.48 -2.47 -17.03
C LEU A 99 1.16 -3.79 -17.37
N GLU A 100 2.17 -4.19 -16.60
CA GLU A 100 2.90 -5.43 -16.85
C GLU A 100 2.04 -6.67 -16.56
N LEU A 101 1.23 -6.67 -15.48
CA LEU A 101 0.32 -7.78 -15.18
C LEU A 101 -0.81 -7.90 -16.22
N ILE A 102 -1.39 -6.77 -16.65
CA ILE A 102 -2.44 -6.74 -17.68
C ILE A 102 -1.90 -7.24 -19.02
N LYS A 103 -0.68 -6.82 -19.38
CA LYS A 103 0.03 -7.32 -20.58
C LYS A 103 0.25 -8.83 -20.54
N ARG A 104 0.40 -9.42 -19.35
CA ARG A 104 0.51 -10.87 -19.13
C ARG A 104 -0.85 -11.58 -19.05
N GLY A 105 -1.95 -10.87 -19.23
CA GLY A 105 -3.30 -11.44 -19.26
C GLY A 105 -3.98 -11.54 -17.89
N HIS A 106 -3.42 -10.91 -16.85
CA HIS A 106 -4.06 -10.87 -15.53
C HIS A 106 -4.99 -9.67 -15.40
N SER A 107 -6.11 -9.88 -14.71
CA SER A 107 -7.01 -8.79 -14.32
C SER A 107 -6.44 -8.06 -13.10
N ALA A 108 -6.46 -6.73 -13.11
CA ALA A 108 -5.87 -5.94 -12.04
C ALA A 108 -6.66 -4.66 -11.74
N MET A 109 -6.70 -4.24 -10.47
CA MET A 109 -7.44 -3.03 -10.06
C MET A 109 -6.83 -2.34 -8.83
N PHE A 110 -6.92 -1.01 -8.79
CA PHE A 110 -6.66 -0.23 -7.59
C PHE A 110 -7.94 -0.16 -6.76
N ALA A 111 -7.90 -0.73 -5.56
CA ALA A 111 -9.08 -0.98 -4.71
C ALA A 111 -9.60 0.27 -3.98
N ASN A 112 -8.80 1.35 -3.93
CA ASN A 112 -9.24 2.59 -3.32
C ASN A 112 -10.34 3.26 -4.15
N SER A 113 -11.40 3.71 -3.47
CA SER A 113 -12.50 4.44 -4.07
C SER A 113 -12.19 5.91 -4.27
N TYR A 114 -12.54 6.43 -5.44
CA TYR A 114 -12.54 7.84 -5.85
C TYR A 114 -13.90 8.50 -5.60
N ALA A 115 -14.62 8.07 -4.55
CA ALA A 115 -15.96 8.58 -4.21
C ALA A 115 -15.99 10.09 -3.90
N ARG A 116 -14.89 10.64 -3.37
CA ARG A 116 -14.79 12.08 -3.04
C ARG A 116 -14.43 12.93 -4.25
N TYR A 117 -13.43 12.48 -5.01
CA TYR A 117 -12.89 13.19 -6.16
C TYR A 117 -12.73 12.21 -7.32
N PRO A 118 -13.52 12.35 -8.40
CA PRO A 118 -13.37 11.54 -9.60
C PRO A 118 -11.93 11.55 -10.14
N LEU A 119 -11.46 10.40 -10.65
CA LEU A 119 -10.09 10.21 -11.12
C LEU A 119 -9.70 11.23 -12.21
N ASP A 120 -10.58 11.48 -13.17
CA ASP A 120 -10.39 12.43 -14.27
C ASP A 120 -10.15 13.87 -13.78
N LEU A 121 -10.76 14.26 -12.67
CA LEU A 121 -10.47 15.54 -12.03
C LEU A 121 -9.09 15.53 -11.36
N VAL A 122 -8.76 14.46 -10.64
CA VAL A 122 -7.49 14.37 -9.88
C VAL A 122 -6.27 14.35 -10.81
N ILE A 123 -6.30 13.54 -11.87
CA ILE A 123 -5.13 13.30 -12.75
C ILE A 123 -4.68 14.54 -13.52
N ASN A 124 -5.59 15.50 -13.73
CA ASN A 124 -5.33 16.77 -14.41
C ASN A 124 -4.76 17.85 -13.50
N THR A 125 -4.53 17.55 -12.21
CA THR A 125 -3.96 18.48 -11.24
C THR A 125 -2.51 18.14 -10.89
N ARG A 126 -1.86 19.06 -10.15
CA ARG A 126 -0.57 18.78 -9.51
C ARG A 126 -0.65 17.77 -8.36
N PHE A 127 -1.86 17.43 -7.89
CA PHE A 127 -2.12 16.55 -6.75
C PHE A 127 -2.44 15.10 -7.16
N ALA A 128 -2.14 14.73 -8.41
CA ALA A 128 -2.26 13.34 -8.85
C ALA A 128 -1.18 12.48 -8.16
N SER A 129 -1.60 11.57 -7.27
CA SER A 129 -0.69 10.61 -6.60
C SER A 129 -0.04 9.66 -7.60
N VAL A 130 0.99 8.93 -7.16
CA VAL A 130 1.61 7.86 -7.97
C VAL A 130 0.55 6.84 -8.38
N THR A 131 -0.26 6.38 -7.44
CA THR A 131 -1.37 5.45 -7.68
C THR A 131 -2.43 5.99 -8.64
N SER A 132 -2.80 7.27 -8.54
CA SER A 132 -3.73 7.93 -9.49
C SER A 132 -3.16 7.98 -10.91
N VAL A 133 -1.87 8.32 -11.04
CA VAL A 133 -1.18 8.35 -12.33
C VAL A 133 -1.15 6.95 -12.93
N MET A 134 -0.78 5.92 -12.16
CA MET A 134 -0.80 4.53 -12.64
C MET A 134 -2.21 4.08 -13.04
N LEU A 135 -3.23 4.36 -12.23
CA LEU A 135 -4.60 3.97 -12.54
C LEU A 135 -5.07 4.52 -13.89
N SER A 136 -4.71 5.77 -14.20
CA SER A 136 -5.03 6.41 -15.48
C SER A 136 -4.38 5.76 -16.71
N THR A 137 -3.40 4.87 -16.53
CA THR A 137 -2.70 4.20 -17.64
C THR A 137 -3.44 2.98 -18.17
N PHE A 138 -4.35 2.39 -17.39
CA PHE A 138 -5.00 1.13 -17.75
C PHE A 138 -6.50 1.10 -17.50
N ALA A 139 -7.00 1.82 -16.49
CA ALA A 139 -8.42 1.76 -16.14
C ALA A 139 -9.22 2.81 -16.90
N GLN A 140 -10.32 2.37 -17.53
CA GLN A 140 -11.29 3.28 -18.12
C GLN A 140 -12.10 4.03 -17.05
N LYS A 141 -12.34 3.39 -15.89
CA LYS A 141 -13.09 3.93 -14.77
C LYS A 141 -12.43 3.49 -13.45
N ALA A 142 -12.27 4.43 -12.53
CA ALA A 142 -11.90 4.11 -11.14
C ALA A 142 -13.10 3.58 -10.37
N LEU A 143 -12.85 2.77 -9.34
CA LEU A 143 -13.89 2.44 -8.36
C LEU A 143 -14.35 3.73 -7.67
N ALA A 144 -15.64 3.96 -7.56
CA ALA A 144 -16.22 5.22 -7.09
C ALA A 144 -17.28 4.96 -6.01
N SER A 145 -18.25 5.87 -5.86
CA SER A 145 -19.27 5.81 -4.80
C SER A 145 -20.17 4.58 -4.90
N GLU A 146 -20.54 4.15 -6.11
CA GLU A 146 -21.37 2.96 -6.31
C GLU A 146 -20.65 1.68 -5.83
N GLU A 147 -19.40 1.50 -6.25
CA GLU A 147 -18.60 0.37 -5.82
C GLU A 147 -18.27 0.45 -4.32
N LEU A 148 -18.03 1.66 -3.78
CA LEU A 148 -17.80 1.86 -2.36
C LEU A 148 -19.01 1.43 -1.52
N LEU A 149 -20.21 1.91 -1.87
CA LEU A 149 -21.43 1.64 -1.11
C LEU A 149 -21.89 0.18 -1.23
N SER A 150 -21.63 -0.47 -2.36
CA SER A 150 -21.93 -1.90 -2.57
C SER A 150 -20.87 -2.86 -2.03
N GLY A 151 -19.84 -2.36 -1.34
CA GLY A 151 -18.80 -3.20 -0.72
C GLY A 151 -17.80 -3.79 -1.71
N HIS A 152 -17.61 -3.13 -2.86
CA HIS A 152 -16.67 -3.50 -3.92
C HIS A 152 -15.60 -2.41 -4.17
N ALA A 153 -15.35 -1.57 -3.18
CA ALA A 153 -14.23 -0.65 -3.10
C ALA A 153 -13.98 -0.28 -1.64
N VAL A 154 -12.78 0.21 -1.33
CA VAL A 154 -12.40 0.61 0.03
C VAL A 154 -12.05 2.10 0.00
N PHE A 155 -12.54 2.89 0.96
CA PHE A 155 -12.10 4.27 1.06
C PHE A 155 -10.73 4.34 1.74
N HIS A 156 -9.92 5.36 1.45
CA HIS A 156 -8.51 5.40 1.89
C HIS A 156 -8.32 5.37 3.42
N ASP A 157 -9.33 5.75 4.20
CA ASP A 157 -9.31 5.70 5.67
C ASP A 157 -9.93 4.41 6.25
N ILE A 158 -10.32 3.45 5.38
CA ILE A 158 -11.01 2.17 5.63
C ILE A 158 -12.42 2.24 6.21
N THR A 159 -12.78 3.35 6.87
CA THR A 159 -14.04 3.51 7.64
C THR A 159 -15.05 4.46 6.98
N ARG A 160 -14.62 5.22 5.97
CA ARG A 160 -15.35 6.32 5.31
C ARG A 160 -15.59 7.55 6.20
N GLU A 161 -15.08 7.58 7.42
CA GLU A 161 -15.34 8.66 8.39
C GLU A 161 -14.99 10.04 7.84
N SER A 162 -13.95 10.16 7.02
CA SER A 162 -13.50 11.45 6.47
C SER A 162 -14.40 12.04 5.38
N ILE A 163 -15.41 11.29 4.91
CA ILE A 163 -16.38 11.75 3.90
C ILE A 163 -17.84 11.51 4.28
N ALA A 164 -18.11 10.71 5.32
CA ALA A 164 -19.44 10.27 5.70
C ALA A 164 -20.44 11.43 5.87
N GLU A 165 -20.08 12.44 6.67
CA GLU A 165 -20.94 13.60 6.91
C GLU A 165 -21.15 14.45 5.65
N GLN A 166 -20.07 14.71 4.89
CA GLN A 166 -20.13 15.56 3.70
C GLN A 166 -21.01 14.97 2.59
N PHE A 167 -21.02 13.65 2.44
CA PHE A 167 -21.71 12.95 1.35
C PHE A 167 -22.94 12.16 1.81
N ASP A 168 -23.32 12.26 3.09
CA ASP A 168 -24.43 11.52 3.69
C ASP A 168 -24.37 10.00 3.41
N ILE A 169 -23.20 9.41 3.67
CA ILE A 169 -22.97 7.97 3.50
C ILE A 169 -22.65 7.30 4.84
N PRO A 170 -23.01 6.03 5.04
CA PRO A 170 -22.73 5.34 6.29
C PRO A 170 -21.23 5.11 6.48
N THR A 171 -20.75 5.39 7.69
CA THR A 171 -19.45 4.88 8.15
C THR A 171 -19.51 3.37 8.32
N ILE A 172 -18.35 2.74 8.29
CA ILE A 172 -18.18 1.31 8.52
C ILE A 172 -17.02 1.08 9.49
N THR A 173 -17.01 -0.08 10.10
CA THR A 173 -15.91 -0.57 10.94
C THR A 173 -14.71 -0.99 10.09
N PRO A 174 -13.49 -1.03 10.68
CA PRO A 174 -12.33 -1.60 9.98
C PRO A 174 -12.53 -3.05 9.53
N THR A 175 -13.29 -3.86 10.27
CA THR A 175 -13.66 -5.24 9.91
C THR A 175 -14.51 -5.28 8.63
N GLU A 176 -15.51 -4.40 8.51
CA GLU A 176 -16.31 -4.29 7.29
C GLU A 176 -15.47 -3.78 6.10
N GLY A 177 -14.57 -2.82 6.33
CA GLY A 177 -13.62 -2.37 5.33
C GLY A 177 -12.72 -3.49 4.80
N ALA A 178 -12.25 -4.36 5.70
CA ALA A 178 -11.48 -5.55 5.32
C ALA A 178 -12.31 -6.52 4.47
N GLY A 179 -13.57 -6.75 4.84
CA GLY A 179 -14.53 -7.51 4.04
C GLY A 179 -14.71 -6.93 2.64
N HIS A 180 -14.77 -5.60 2.50
CA HIS A 180 -14.83 -4.96 1.19
C HIS A 180 -13.57 -5.21 0.36
N LEU A 181 -12.36 -5.14 0.95
CA LEU A 181 -11.13 -5.44 0.21
C LEU A 181 -11.10 -6.89 -0.29
N LEU A 182 -11.53 -7.84 0.54
CA LEU A 182 -11.67 -9.25 0.18
C LEU A 182 -12.70 -9.44 -0.96
N ASN A 183 -13.82 -8.70 -0.96
CA ASN A 183 -14.78 -8.75 -2.06
C ASN A 183 -14.18 -8.23 -3.39
N VAL A 184 -13.30 -7.21 -3.34
CA VAL A 184 -12.60 -6.74 -4.54
C VAL A 184 -11.65 -7.83 -5.06
N SER A 185 -10.96 -8.56 -4.18
CA SER A 185 -10.00 -9.60 -4.58
C SER A 185 -10.68 -10.79 -5.29
N LEU A 186 -11.97 -11.02 -5.06
CA LEU A 186 -12.73 -12.04 -5.80
C LEU A 186 -12.82 -11.70 -7.30
N LYS A 187 -12.87 -10.42 -7.68
CA LYS A 187 -13.10 -9.96 -9.05
C LYS A 187 -11.84 -9.82 -9.89
N TYR A 188 -10.69 -9.61 -9.26
CA TYR A 188 -9.43 -9.34 -9.96
C TYR A 188 -8.34 -10.32 -9.51
N ASP A 189 -7.35 -10.56 -10.35
CA ASP A 189 -6.20 -11.41 -10.02
C ASP A 189 -5.19 -10.64 -9.17
N PHE A 190 -4.98 -9.35 -9.44
CA PHE A 190 -4.17 -8.47 -8.62
C PHE A 190 -4.98 -7.26 -8.14
N ILE A 191 -4.93 -6.99 -6.83
CA ILE A 191 -5.46 -5.73 -6.30
C ILE A 191 -4.40 -5.01 -5.49
N LEU A 192 -4.39 -3.68 -5.57
CA LEU A 192 -3.61 -2.81 -4.71
C LEU A 192 -4.55 -1.95 -3.87
N PHE A 193 -4.34 -1.93 -2.58
CA PHE A 193 -4.92 -0.95 -1.66
C PHE A 193 -3.82 -0.08 -1.07
N GLU A 194 -3.97 1.24 -1.15
CA GLU A 194 -3.07 2.22 -0.56
C GLU A 194 -3.64 2.76 0.75
N TYR A 195 -2.85 2.72 1.81
CA TYR A 195 -3.20 3.25 3.12
C TYR A 195 -2.14 4.25 3.59
N PHE A 196 -2.44 5.55 3.50
CA PHE A 196 -1.50 6.63 3.83
C PHE A 196 -1.79 7.32 5.18
N ARG A 197 -2.75 6.82 5.96
CA ARG A 197 -3.10 7.46 7.25
C ARG A 197 -2.01 7.32 8.31
N THR A 198 -1.16 6.31 8.21
CA THR A 198 0.01 6.10 9.08
C THR A 198 1.03 7.23 8.91
N ASP A 199 1.36 7.60 7.68
CA ASP A 199 2.25 8.72 7.39
C ASP A 199 1.67 10.06 7.87
N MET A 200 0.39 10.32 7.61
CA MET A 200 -0.29 11.53 8.12
C MET A 200 -0.19 11.64 9.65
N ALA A 201 -0.39 10.54 10.38
CA ALA A 201 -0.32 10.51 11.83
C ALA A 201 1.11 10.65 12.36
N GLY A 202 2.10 10.05 11.71
CA GLY A 202 3.49 10.24 12.11
C GLY A 202 3.97 11.67 11.84
N HIS A 203 3.53 12.30 10.75
CA HIS A 203 3.76 13.73 10.48
C HIS A 203 3.09 14.67 11.48
N SER A 204 1.90 14.33 12.00
CA SER A 204 1.25 15.16 13.01
C SER A 204 2.05 15.17 14.32
N GLY A 205 2.70 14.05 14.65
CA GLY A 205 3.38 13.85 15.93
C GLY A 205 2.42 13.79 17.12
N ASP A 206 1.13 13.59 16.85
CA ASP A 206 0.11 13.36 17.86
C ASP A 206 0.03 11.86 18.14
N GLU A 207 0.47 11.48 19.34
CA GLU A 207 0.49 10.09 19.77
C GLU A 207 -0.92 9.46 19.85
N GLU A 208 -1.93 10.25 20.20
CA GLU A 208 -3.31 9.78 20.28
C GLU A 208 -3.90 9.55 18.88
N GLU A 209 -3.59 10.45 17.93
CA GLU A 209 -3.93 10.25 16.52
C GLU A 209 -3.27 8.97 15.98
N LEU A 210 -1.97 8.80 16.22
CA LEU A 210 -1.23 7.61 15.82
C LEU A 210 -1.84 6.34 16.44
N ARG A 211 -2.19 6.38 17.73
CA ARG A 211 -2.86 5.26 18.41
C ARG A 211 -4.18 4.90 17.73
N ILE A 212 -5.01 5.88 17.36
CA ILE A 212 -6.30 5.64 16.70
C ILE A 212 -6.08 5.02 15.31
N VAL A 213 -5.16 5.58 14.53
CA VAL A 213 -4.81 5.10 13.19
C VAL A 213 -4.28 3.66 13.25
N LEU A 214 -3.31 3.38 14.11
CA LEU A 214 -2.71 2.05 14.24
C LEU A 214 -3.71 1.01 14.75
N LYS A 215 -4.63 1.38 15.66
CA LYS A 215 -5.71 0.47 16.07
C LYS A 215 -6.62 0.12 14.89
N LYS A 216 -7.10 1.12 14.15
CA LYS A 216 -7.95 0.91 12.95
C LYS A 216 -7.25 0.04 11.91
N PHE A 217 -6.00 0.36 11.59
CA PHE A 217 -5.20 -0.40 10.64
C PHE A 217 -4.94 -1.84 11.10
N SER A 218 -4.61 -2.04 12.38
CA SER A 218 -4.36 -3.38 12.93
C SER A 218 -5.60 -4.28 12.87
N THR A 219 -6.79 -3.75 13.19
CA THR A 219 -8.04 -4.49 13.07
C THR A 219 -8.32 -4.87 11.61
N PHE A 220 -8.15 -3.92 10.68
CA PHE A 220 -8.33 -4.15 9.25
C PHE A 220 -7.38 -5.23 8.71
N LEU A 221 -6.08 -5.12 8.98
CA LEU A 221 -5.08 -6.08 8.48
C LEU A 221 -5.26 -7.47 9.08
N LEU A 222 -5.55 -7.58 10.38
CA LEU A 222 -5.79 -8.86 11.03
C LEU A 222 -7.06 -9.54 10.52
N GLU A 223 -8.10 -8.76 10.19
CA GLU A 223 -9.32 -9.32 9.60
C GLU A 223 -9.06 -9.89 8.20
N ILE A 224 -8.27 -9.19 7.38
CA ILE A 224 -7.82 -9.72 6.08
C ILE A 224 -7.01 -10.99 6.27
N TYR A 225 -6.02 -10.97 7.17
CA TYR A 225 -5.16 -12.12 7.43
C TYR A 225 -5.95 -13.37 7.85
N LYS A 226 -6.93 -13.22 8.75
CA LYS A 226 -7.77 -14.33 9.24
C LYS A 226 -8.67 -14.93 8.18
N ASN A 227 -9.15 -14.12 7.25
CA ASN A 227 -10.11 -14.51 6.22
C ASN A 227 -9.48 -14.64 4.82
N LEU A 228 -8.14 -14.62 4.75
CA LEU A 228 -7.41 -14.72 3.48
C LEU A 228 -7.62 -16.11 2.87
N PRO A 229 -8.14 -16.23 1.63
CA PRO A 229 -8.25 -17.53 0.97
C PRO A 229 -6.88 -18.20 0.82
N PRO A 230 -6.77 -19.53 0.98
CA PRO A 230 -5.48 -20.23 0.87
C PRO A 230 -4.78 -20.09 -0.49
N ASP A 231 -5.54 -19.81 -1.55
CA ASP A 231 -5.05 -19.58 -2.92
C ASP A 231 -4.83 -18.09 -3.26
N THR A 232 -4.96 -17.21 -2.26
CA THR A 232 -4.73 -15.77 -2.37
C THR A 232 -3.52 -15.36 -1.54
N GLY A 233 -2.52 -14.77 -2.18
CA GLY A 233 -1.39 -14.14 -1.52
C GLY A 233 -1.77 -12.79 -0.91
N LEU A 234 -1.15 -12.45 0.21
CA LEU A 234 -1.16 -11.11 0.78
C LEU A 234 0.29 -10.60 0.84
N LEU A 235 0.52 -9.48 0.17
CA LEU A 235 1.77 -8.74 0.20
C LEU A 235 1.51 -7.38 0.84
N LEU A 236 2.28 -7.02 1.86
CA LEU A 236 2.29 -5.66 2.40
C LEU A 236 3.69 -5.08 2.32
N CYS A 237 3.79 -3.85 1.83
CA CYS A 237 5.06 -3.14 1.84
C CYS A 237 4.84 -1.65 2.06
N SER A 238 5.85 -1.01 2.67
CA SER A 238 5.93 0.44 2.76
C SER A 238 7.00 0.97 1.83
N ASP A 239 6.85 2.21 1.41
CA ASP A 239 7.78 2.95 0.58
C ASP A 239 8.81 3.74 1.40
N HIS A 240 8.52 4.04 2.68
CA HIS A 240 9.44 4.60 3.65
C HIS A 240 8.98 4.41 5.10
N GLY A 241 9.88 4.64 6.07
CA GLY A 241 9.53 4.71 7.49
C GLY A 241 9.06 6.10 7.93
N ASN A 242 8.22 6.16 8.97
CA ASN A 242 7.80 7.38 9.63
C ASN A 242 7.14 7.06 10.99
N CYS A 243 5.99 6.38 10.96
CA CYS A 243 5.11 6.22 12.12
C CYS A 243 5.70 5.35 13.24
N GLU A 244 6.73 4.54 12.97
CA GLU A 244 7.41 3.72 13.96
C GLU A 244 8.22 4.54 14.98
N ASN A 245 8.49 5.82 14.68
CA ASN A 245 9.29 6.71 15.52
C ASN A 245 8.48 7.92 16.01
N ILE A 246 7.83 7.79 17.17
CA ILE A 246 7.05 8.88 17.80
C ILE A 246 7.89 10.09 18.25
N PHE A 247 9.23 10.00 18.22
CA PHE A 247 10.11 11.10 18.61
C PHE A 247 10.46 12.03 17.44
N SER A 248 10.02 11.70 16.22
CA SER A 248 10.26 12.50 15.02
C SER A 248 9.00 12.61 14.18
N LYS A 249 8.76 13.81 13.61
CA LYS A 249 7.72 14.02 12.60
C LYS A 249 8.22 13.80 11.17
N GLN A 250 9.52 13.53 11.02
CA GLN A 250 10.16 13.30 9.72
C GLN A 250 10.14 11.81 9.37
N HIS A 251 10.35 11.50 8.09
CA HIS A 251 10.61 10.12 7.67
C HIS A 251 11.90 9.59 8.31
N THR A 252 12.08 8.28 8.28
CA THR A 252 13.25 7.62 8.88
C THR A 252 14.09 6.90 7.81
N LEU A 253 15.31 6.52 8.20
CA LEU A 253 16.17 5.61 7.43
C LEU A 253 15.94 4.13 7.81
N ASN A 254 14.92 3.84 8.60
CA ASN A 254 14.62 2.47 8.98
C ASN A 254 14.26 1.66 7.73
N LYS A 255 14.63 0.38 7.75
CA LYS A 255 14.15 -0.56 6.73
C LYS A 255 12.62 -0.64 6.81
N VAL A 256 11.98 -0.94 5.70
CA VAL A 256 10.53 -1.12 5.63
C VAL A 256 10.19 -2.61 5.53
N PRO A 257 9.05 -3.08 6.04
CA PRO A 257 8.70 -4.48 5.94
C PRO A 257 8.21 -4.82 4.52
N LEU A 258 8.62 -5.97 4.02
CA LEU A 258 7.89 -6.74 3.02
C LEU A 258 7.27 -7.95 3.71
N LEU A 259 6.00 -7.82 4.08
CA LEU A 259 5.21 -8.89 4.70
C LEU A 259 4.60 -9.76 3.61
N LEU A 260 4.76 -11.08 3.72
CA LEU A 260 4.30 -12.06 2.75
C LEU A 260 3.49 -13.16 3.45
N VAL A 261 2.23 -13.36 3.06
CA VAL A 261 1.37 -14.46 3.54
C VAL A 261 0.82 -15.23 2.34
N ASN A 262 0.75 -16.57 2.44
CA ASN A 262 0.39 -17.47 1.34
C ASN A 262 1.26 -17.26 0.08
N MET A 263 2.51 -16.85 0.30
CA MET A 263 3.52 -16.65 -0.74
C MET A 263 4.79 -17.36 -0.32
N GLU A 264 5.48 -17.95 -1.30
CA GLU A 264 6.80 -18.50 -1.05
C GLU A 264 7.79 -17.38 -0.77
N LYS A 265 8.68 -17.60 0.21
CA LYS A 265 9.77 -16.67 0.50
C LYS A 265 10.66 -16.54 -0.75
N PRO A 266 10.92 -15.33 -1.28
CA PRO A 266 11.75 -15.17 -2.46
C PRO A 266 13.18 -15.66 -2.21
N ASP A 267 13.77 -16.27 -3.25
CA ASP A 267 15.18 -16.68 -3.27
C ASP A 267 15.80 -16.26 -4.62
N PRO A 268 16.78 -15.33 -4.65
CA PRO A 268 17.38 -14.66 -3.50
C PRO A 268 16.41 -13.71 -2.77
N LEU A 269 16.75 -13.35 -1.53
CA LEU A 269 15.96 -12.40 -0.76
C LEU A 269 16.00 -10.99 -1.38
N PRO A 270 14.87 -10.28 -1.42
CA PRO A 270 14.82 -8.89 -1.86
C PRO A 270 15.60 -8.01 -0.87
N LEU A 271 16.31 -7.02 -1.40
CA LEU A 271 17.18 -6.14 -0.64
C LEU A 271 16.58 -4.74 -0.47
N SER A 272 15.70 -4.34 -1.39
CA SER A 272 15.17 -2.99 -1.48
C SER A 272 13.75 -2.95 -2.02
N ILE A 273 13.09 -1.80 -1.87
CA ILE A 273 11.71 -1.63 -2.34
C ILE A 273 11.55 -1.79 -3.86
N THR A 274 12.63 -1.66 -4.65
CA THR A 274 12.58 -1.95 -6.10
C THR A 274 12.38 -3.42 -6.41
N ASP A 275 12.79 -4.32 -5.51
CA ASP A 275 12.70 -5.77 -5.73
C ASP A 275 11.26 -6.28 -5.60
N VAL A 276 10.38 -5.52 -4.92
CA VAL A 276 8.95 -5.85 -4.75
C VAL A 276 8.26 -6.05 -6.09
N TYR A 277 8.61 -5.26 -7.10
CA TYR A 277 8.10 -5.41 -8.46
C TYR A 277 8.32 -6.83 -9.00
N ASN A 278 9.54 -7.36 -8.87
CA ASN A 278 9.86 -8.71 -9.32
C ASN A 278 9.21 -9.79 -8.44
N VAL A 279 9.12 -9.57 -7.13
CA VAL A 279 8.41 -10.49 -6.22
C VAL A 279 6.95 -10.69 -6.66
N ILE A 280 6.26 -9.61 -7.03
CA ILE A 280 4.89 -9.69 -7.57
C ILE A 280 4.87 -10.45 -8.90
N LEU A 281 5.79 -10.14 -9.82
CA LEU A 281 5.82 -10.80 -11.12
C LEU A 281 6.13 -12.31 -11.04
N GLU A 282 7.01 -12.73 -10.14
CA GLU A 282 7.32 -14.16 -9.92
C GLU A 282 6.14 -14.91 -9.31
N TYR A 283 5.33 -14.26 -8.46
CA TYR A 283 4.13 -14.87 -7.88
C TYR A 283 3.14 -15.34 -8.95
N PHE A 284 2.99 -14.57 -10.04
CA PHE A 284 2.08 -14.87 -11.15
C PHE A 284 2.68 -15.79 -12.24
N LYS A 285 3.97 -16.14 -12.17
CA LYS A 285 4.57 -17.14 -13.09
C LYS A 285 4.25 -18.59 -12.70
N LYS A 286 3.86 -18.82 -11.46
CA LYS A 286 3.64 -20.15 -10.85
C LYS A 286 2.16 -20.49 -10.75
#